data_AF-A0A7J4MKM5-F1
#
_entry.id   AF-A0A7J4MKM5-F1
#
_cell.length_a   1.000
_cell.length_b   1.000
_cell.length_c   1.000
_cell.angle_alpha   90.00
_cell.angle_beta   90.00
_cell.angle_gamma   90.00
#
_symmetry.space_group_name_H-M   'P 1'
#
loop_
_entity.id
_entity.type
_entity.pdbx_description
1 polymer ?
#
loop_
_entity_poly.entity_id
_entity_poly.type
_entity_poly.pdbx_seq_one_letter_code
_entity_poly.pdbx_strand_id
1 'polypeptide(L)'
;AQHAWDEGWAFYHGPDDSNHDYDGCGPYATAAKRGGNFGTGDATNIATLAAMNAGLTALQNEDMQGVVDARDEVLKNIVIVYSQASVRYASKMTDDLAAGDTADYDKHQAEGHAFYRVIEAYVAEYTSICYNMVSHTVSSDSSQASCEAYMYLENYTSPNDPSGEEFTGCYNSVTHAQHEGMSEEECEAFGWYANYYNDKILEIFDLKNDGDATADYEADIRSYLQPVWDAFGITAEDIGTLQ
;
A
#
# COMPACT_ATOMS: atom_id res chain seq x y z
N ALA A 1 29.34 3.09 -9.64
CA ALA A 1 28.17 3.42 -8.79
C ALA A 1 27.37 4.57 -9.41
N GLN A 2 27.96 5.76 -9.58
CA GLN A 2 27.28 6.93 -10.19
C GLN A 2 26.68 6.64 -11.58
N HIS A 3 27.41 5.99 -12.49
CA HIS A 3 26.87 5.59 -13.80
C HIS A 3 25.57 4.76 -13.72
N ALA A 4 25.52 3.78 -12.83
CA ALA A 4 24.35 2.92 -12.65
C ALA A 4 23.15 3.68 -12.07
N TRP A 5 23.42 4.73 -11.29
CA TRP A 5 22.39 5.61 -10.76
C TRP A 5 21.77 6.48 -11.87
N ASP A 6 22.61 7.06 -12.73
CA ASP A 6 22.16 7.83 -13.90
C ASP A 6 21.41 6.94 -14.91
N GLU A 7 21.83 5.68 -15.09
CA GLU A 7 21.08 4.69 -15.88
C GLU A 7 19.68 4.44 -15.29
N GLY A 8 19.56 4.38 -13.97
CA GLY A 8 18.27 4.27 -13.28
C GLY A 8 17.32 5.42 -13.64
N TRP A 9 17.85 6.66 -13.70
CA TRP A 9 17.06 7.82 -14.13
C TRP A 9 16.62 7.69 -15.59
N ALA A 10 17.52 7.27 -16.47
CA ALA A 10 17.20 7.08 -17.88
C ALA A 10 16.09 6.03 -18.08
N PHE A 11 16.09 4.93 -17.31
CA PHE A 11 15.02 3.94 -17.35
C PHE A 11 13.67 4.46 -16.82
N TYR A 12 13.71 5.28 -15.77
CA TYR A 12 12.49 5.89 -15.21
C TYR A 12 11.89 6.94 -16.16
N HIS A 13 12.72 7.88 -16.61
CA HIS A 13 12.31 8.97 -17.50
C HIS A 13 11.86 8.44 -18.85
N GLY A 14 12.60 7.46 -19.37
CA GLY A 14 12.44 6.98 -20.72
C GLY A 14 12.99 7.97 -21.76
N PRO A 15 12.94 7.59 -23.05
CA PRO A 15 13.37 8.45 -24.14
C PRO A 15 12.44 9.66 -24.28
N ASP A 16 13.03 10.85 -24.39
CA ASP A 16 12.33 12.08 -24.80
C ASP A 16 12.50 12.25 -26.31
N ASP A 17 11.71 11.51 -27.07
CA ASP A 17 11.76 11.52 -28.53
C ASP A 17 10.35 11.46 -29.14
N SER A 18 9.75 12.64 -29.27
CA SER A 18 8.43 12.86 -29.88
C SER A 18 8.22 12.28 -31.29
N ASN A 19 9.28 11.80 -31.97
CA ASN A 19 9.17 11.17 -33.29
C ASN A 19 9.10 9.63 -33.24
N HIS A 20 9.10 9.02 -32.04
CA HIS A 20 9.11 7.57 -31.90
C HIS A 20 7.94 7.04 -31.06
N ASP A 21 7.48 5.84 -31.41
CA ASP A 21 6.28 5.17 -30.85
C ASP A 21 6.42 4.77 -29.37
N TYR A 22 7.63 4.90 -28.81
CA TYR A 22 7.94 4.59 -27.40
C TYR A 22 8.02 5.84 -26.51
N ASP A 23 7.78 7.03 -27.06
CA ASP A 23 7.61 8.24 -26.26
C ASP A 23 6.39 8.08 -25.33
N GLY A 24 6.58 8.38 -24.05
CA GLY A 24 5.54 8.22 -23.04
C GLY A 24 5.28 6.79 -22.56
N CYS A 25 6.10 5.80 -22.92
CA CYS A 25 5.97 4.42 -22.42
C CYS A 25 6.72 4.17 -21.08
N GLY A 26 7.50 5.13 -20.60
CA GLY A 26 8.26 5.01 -19.36
C GLY A 26 7.44 5.25 -18.09
N PRO A 27 7.97 4.86 -16.91
CA PRO A 27 7.37 5.17 -15.61
C PRO A 27 7.06 6.66 -15.41
N TYR A 28 7.88 7.58 -15.93
CA TYR A 28 7.66 9.03 -15.84
C TYR A 28 6.33 9.47 -16.47
N ALA A 29 6.02 8.97 -17.66
CA ALA A 29 4.76 9.29 -18.33
C ALA A 29 3.56 8.60 -17.68
N THR A 30 3.78 7.40 -17.14
CA THR A 30 2.78 6.73 -16.28
C THR A 30 2.49 7.60 -15.06
N ALA A 31 3.51 8.11 -14.37
CA ALA A 31 3.39 8.98 -13.21
C ALA A 31 2.63 10.28 -13.54
N ALA A 32 2.97 10.96 -14.64
CA ALA A 32 2.26 12.16 -15.09
C ALA A 32 0.77 11.87 -15.36
N LYS A 33 0.48 10.75 -16.05
CA LYS A 33 -0.90 10.34 -16.33
C LYS A 33 -1.67 10.00 -15.06
N ARG A 34 -1.05 9.30 -14.11
CA ARG A 34 -1.67 8.96 -12.83
C ARG A 34 -1.90 10.19 -11.98
N GLY A 35 -0.91 11.06 -11.83
CA GLY A 35 -1.08 12.30 -11.08
C GLY A 35 -2.15 13.21 -11.69
N GLY A 36 -2.27 13.27 -13.02
CA GLY A 36 -3.40 13.94 -13.68
C GLY A 36 -4.76 13.29 -13.39
N ASN A 37 -4.82 11.96 -13.31
CA ASN A 37 -6.06 11.22 -12.99
C ASN A 37 -6.48 11.36 -11.52
N PHE A 38 -5.55 11.65 -10.62
CA PHE A 38 -5.79 11.74 -9.18
C PHE A 38 -5.71 13.17 -8.62
N GLY A 39 -5.51 14.16 -9.49
CA GLY A 39 -5.39 15.56 -9.10
C GLY A 39 -4.08 15.92 -8.38
N THR A 40 -3.07 15.05 -8.40
CA THR A 40 -1.76 15.29 -7.76
C THR A 40 -0.70 15.87 -8.71
N GLY A 41 -1.03 16.02 -9.99
CA GLY A 41 -0.15 16.64 -11.00
C GLY A 41 1.18 15.90 -11.17
N ASP A 42 2.28 16.63 -11.33
CA ASP A 42 3.61 16.04 -11.51
C ASP A 42 4.38 15.81 -10.20
N ALA A 43 3.69 15.80 -9.04
CA ALA A 43 4.34 15.76 -7.72
C ALA A 43 5.35 14.60 -7.58
N THR A 44 4.97 13.39 -7.99
CA THR A 44 5.85 12.21 -7.91
C THR A 44 7.03 12.27 -8.88
N ASN A 45 6.84 12.83 -10.09
CA ASN A 45 7.93 13.04 -11.05
C ASN A 45 8.95 14.07 -10.52
N ILE A 46 8.46 15.16 -9.93
CA ILE A 46 9.29 16.21 -9.33
C ILE A 46 10.07 15.65 -8.12
N ALA A 47 9.40 14.92 -7.24
CA ALA A 47 10.02 14.30 -6.07
C ALA A 47 11.06 13.24 -6.49
N THR A 48 10.74 12.41 -7.49
CA THR A 48 11.68 11.41 -8.03
C THR A 48 12.92 12.08 -8.61
N LEU A 49 12.79 13.15 -9.41
CA LEU A 49 13.94 13.89 -9.92
C LEU A 49 14.79 14.49 -8.80
N ALA A 50 14.16 15.06 -7.76
CA ALA A 50 14.87 15.60 -6.61
C ALA A 50 15.66 14.50 -5.88
N ALA A 51 15.05 13.35 -5.64
CA ALA A 51 15.68 12.20 -5.00
C ALA A 51 16.83 11.63 -5.86
N MET A 52 16.67 11.54 -7.18
CA MET A 52 17.74 11.11 -8.09
C MET A 52 18.94 12.07 -8.05
N ASN A 53 18.72 13.39 -8.00
CA ASN A 53 19.82 14.34 -7.84
C ASN A 53 20.50 14.25 -6.46
N ALA A 54 19.70 14.03 -5.40
CA ALA A 54 20.22 13.84 -4.04
C ALA A 54 21.10 12.59 -3.95
N GLY A 55 20.65 11.46 -4.49
CA GLY A 55 21.39 10.21 -4.51
C GLY A 55 22.69 10.29 -5.33
N LEU A 56 22.67 11.01 -6.47
CA LEU A 56 23.89 11.27 -7.24
C LEU A 56 24.91 12.08 -6.40
N THR A 57 24.43 13.12 -5.72
CA THR A 57 25.27 13.94 -4.83
C THR A 57 25.84 13.11 -3.67
N ALA A 58 25.03 12.26 -3.05
CA ALA A 58 25.46 11.35 -1.99
C ALA A 58 26.51 10.35 -2.49
N LEU A 59 26.33 9.79 -3.70
CA LEU A 59 27.33 8.93 -4.35
C LEU A 59 28.64 9.64 -4.66
N GLN A 60 28.62 10.93 -4.96
CA GLN A 60 29.83 11.74 -5.17
C GLN A 60 30.55 12.05 -3.86
N ASN A 61 29.80 12.18 -2.77
CA ASN A 61 30.32 12.44 -1.43
C ASN A 61 30.67 11.17 -0.64
N GLU A 62 30.50 9.98 -1.24
CA GLU A 62 30.65 8.68 -0.57
C GLU A 62 29.74 8.51 0.66
N ASP A 63 28.58 9.17 0.66
CA ASP A 63 27.57 9.12 1.72
C ASP A 63 26.57 7.99 1.45
N MET A 64 26.81 6.82 2.06
CA MET A 64 25.92 5.66 1.88
C MET A 64 24.51 5.90 2.42
N GLN A 65 24.36 6.64 3.52
CA GLN A 65 23.04 6.87 4.09
C GLN A 65 22.21 7.78 3.17
N GLY A 66 22.82 8.85 2.64
CA GLY A 66 22.16 9.71 1.66
C GLY A 66 21.72 8.98 0.38
N VAL A 67 22.45 7.93 -0.03
CA VAL A 67 22.03 7.08 -1.17
C VAL A 67 20.82 6.21 -0.80
N VAL A 68 20.81 5.64 0.40
CA VAL A 68 19.67 4.85 0.91
C VAL A 68 18.43 5.72 1.01
N ASP A 69 18.53 6.90 1.61
CA ASP A 69 17.42 7.83 1.78
C ASP A 69 16.86 8.26 0.42
N ALA A 70 17.72 8.57 -0.55
CA ALA A 70 17.33 8.91 -1.91
C ALA A 70 16.63 7.75 -2.63
N ARG A 71 17.14 6.51 -2.48
CA ARG A 71 16.53 5.31 -3.06
C ARG A 71 15.14 5.09 -2.48
N ASP A 72 14.99 5.22 -1.17
CA ASP A 72 13.72 4.97 -0.48
C ASP A 72 12.66 6.00 -0.86
N GLU A 73 13.06 7.26 -1.06
CA GLU A 73 12.18 8.30 -1.62
C GLU A 73 11.76 7.98 -3.07
N VAL A 74 12.68 7.50 -3.92
CA VAL A 74 12.32 7.05 -5.28
C VAL A 74 11.31 5.89 -5.23
N LEU A 75 11.55 4.91 -4.35
CA LEU A 75 10.64 3.77 -4.20
C LEU A 75 9.26 4.20 -3.69
N LYS A 76 9.19 5.10 -2.70
CA LYS A 76 7.93 5.70 -2.23
C LYS A 76 7.14 6.32 -3.39
N ASN A 77 7.80 7.10 -4.25
CA ASN A 77 7.16 7.73 -5.40
C ASN A 77 6.66 6.69 -6.44
N ILE A 78 7.39 5.60 -6.66
CA ILE A 78 6.93 4.47 -7.48
C ILE A 78 5.70 3.82 -6.85
N VAL A 79 5.71 3.57 -5.53
CA VAL A 79 4.55 2.99 -4.81
C VAL A 79 3.31 3.88 -4.96
N ILE A 80 3.44 5.20 -4.86
CA ILE A 80 2.32 6.13 -5.09
C ILE A 80 1.75 5.96 -6.50
N VAL A 81 2.60 6.00 -7.54
CA VAL A 81 2.18 5.93 -8.94
C VAL A 81 1.43 4.63 -9.25
N TYR A 82 1.96 3.50 -8.82
CA TYR A 82 1.34 2.21 -9.12
C TYR A 82 0.18 1.86 -8.16
N SER A 83 0.11 2.48 -6.98
CA SER A 83 -1.11 2.49 -6.16
C SER A 83 -2.24 3.23 -6.88
N GLN A 84 -1.98 4.46 -7.35
CA GLN A 84 -2.93 5.22 -8.17
C GLN A 84 -3.36 4.44 -9.42
N ALA A 85 -2.43 3.77 -10.09
CA ALA A 85 -2.79 2.91 -11.23
C ALA A 85 -3.73 1.77 -10.82
N SER A 86 -3.40 1.01 -9.78
CA SER A 86 -4.24 -0.09 -9.28
C SER A 86 -5.65 0.40 -8.92
N VAL A 87 -5.75 1.50 -8.16
CA VAL A 87 -7.01 2.13 -7.76
C VAL A 87 -7.84 2.57 -8.97
N ARG A 88 -7.21 3.19 -9.98
CA ARG A 88 -7.90 3.60 -11.22
C ARG A 88 -8.52 2.42 -11.95
N TYR A 89 -7.76 1.33 -12.11
CA TYR A 89 -8.25 0.20 -12.89
C TYR A 89 -9.33 -0.59 -12.15
N ALA A 90 -9.24 -0.66 -10.82
CA ALA A 90 -10.32 -1.15 -9.99
C ALA A 90 -11.61 -0.32 -10.16
N SER A 91 -11.52 1.02 -10.13
CA SER A 91 -12.65 1.92 -10.39
C SER A 91 -13.29 1.68 -11.77
N LYS A 92 -12.46 1.53 -12.81
CA LYS A 92 -12.94 1.21 -14.18
C LYS A 92 -13.65 -0.14 -14.26
N MET A 93 -13.14 -1.16 -13.60
CA MET A 93 -13.80 -2.47 -13.55
C MET A 93 -15.21 -2.36 -12.93
N THR A 94 -15.39 -1.54 -11.89
CA THR A 94 -16.71 -1.26 -11.33
C THR A 94 -17.64 -0.63 -12.38
N ASP A 95 -17.15 0.36 -13.13
CA ASP A 95 -17.91 1.01 -14.21
C ASP A 95 -18.30 0.03 -15.32
N ASP A 96 -17.37 -0.85 -15.73
CA ASP A 96 -17.61 -1.83 -16.80
C ASP A 96 -18.67 -2.86 -16.40
N LEU A 97 -18.61 -3.37 -15.16
CA LEU A 97 -19.63 -4.28 -14.62
C LEU A 97 -20.99 -3.61 -14.56
N ALA A 98 -21.06 -2.35 -14.13
CA ALA A 98 -22.30 -1.58 -14.10
C ALA A 98 -22.88 -1.36 -15.51
N ALA A 99 -22.01 -1.25 -16.53
CA ALA A 99 -22.40 -1.16 -17.93
C ALA A 99 -22.70 -2.54 -18.59
N GLY A 100 -22.33 -3.64 -17.94
CA GLY A 100 -22.41 -4.99 -18.50
C GLY A 100 -21.37 -5.25 -19.60
N ASP A 101 -20.27 -4.50 -19.63
CA ASP A 101 -19.19 -4.64 -20.61
C ASP A 101 -18.09 -5.59 -20.10
N THR A 102 -18.32 -6.89 -20.27
CA THR A 102 -17.36 -7.89 -19.81
C THR A 102 -16.03 -7.85 -20.56
N ALA A 103 -16.00 -7.31 -21.79
CA ALA A 103 -14.77 -7.25 -22.57
C ALA A 103 -13.83 -6.14 -22.07
N ASP A 104 -14.38 -4.97 -21.74
CA ASP A 104 -13.61 -3.90 -21.12
C ASP A 104 -13.27 -4.23 -19.65
N TYR A 105 -14.15 -4.95 -18.93
CA TYR A 105 -13.85 -5.48 -17.60
C TYR A 105 -12.57 -6.35 -17.60
N ASP A 106 -12.51 -7.40 -18.42
CA ASP A 106 -11.36 -8.30 -18.50
C ASP A 106 -10.07 -7.54 -18.85
N LYS A 107 -10.19 -6.55 -19.73
CA LYS A 107 -9.06 -5.69 -20.13
C LYS A 107 -8.59 -4.82 -18.97
N HIS A 108 -9.50 -4.13 -18.28
CA HIS A 108 -9.14 -3.28 -17.14
C HIS A 108 -8.64 -4.11 -15.95
N GLN A 109 -9.15 -5.33 -15.77
CA GLN A 109 -8.65 -6.29 -14.80
C GLN A 109 -7.21 -6.71 -15.11
N ALA A 110 -6.91 -7.04 -16.38
CA ALA A 110 -5.55 -7.35 -16.83
C ALA A 110 -4.59 -6.17 -16.65
N GLU A 111 -5.03 -4.95 -17.00
CA GLU A 111 -4.24 -3.74 -16.82
C GLU A 111 -3.98 -3.48 -15.31
N GLY A 112 -5.01 -3.58 -14.46
CA GLY A 112 -4.89 -3.46 -13.01
C GLY A 112 -3.92 -4.47 -12.40
N HIS A 113 -4.00 -5.73 -12.83
CA HIS A 113 -3.03 -6.76 -12.46
C HIS A 113 -1.60 -6.33 -12.80
N ALA A 114 -1.36 -5.97 -14.06
CA ALA A 114 -0.03 -5.59 -14.54
C ALA A 114 0.56 -4.41 -13.77
N PHE A 115 -0.26 -3.40 -13.43
CA PHE A 115 0.19 -2.25 -12.63
C PHE A 115 0.52 -2.64 -11.19
N TYR A 116 -0.31 -3.44 -10.53
CA TYR A 116 -0.04 -3.88 -9.16
C TYR A 116 1.24 -4.74 -9.07
N ARG A 117 1.45 -5.64 -10.04
CA ARG A 117 2.64 -6.50 -10.11
C ARG A 117 3.97 -5.72 -10.13
N VAL A 118 3.97 -4.44 -10.52
CA VAL A 118 5.19 -3.60 -10.47
C VAL A 118 5.66 -3.35 -9.05
N ILE A 119 4.74 -3.21 -8.10
CA ILE A 119 5.05 -2.85 -6.71
C ILE A 119 4.91 -4.01 -5.74
N GLU A 120 4.24 -5.11 -6.11
CA GLU A 120 3.94 -6.25 -5.24
C GLU A 120 5.13 -6.70 -4.38
N ALA A 121 6.30 -6.90 -4.99
CA ALA A 121 7.49 -7.39 -4.29
C ALA A 121 7.99 -6.45 -3.17
N TYR A 122 7.61 -5.17 -3.22
CA TYR A 122 7.98 -4.15 -2.24
C TYR A 122 6.88 -3.87 -1.23
N VAL A 123 5.64 -4.25 -1.53
CA VAL A 123 4.48 -3.88 -0.72
C VAL A 123 3.86 -5.06 0.00
N ALA A 124 4.01 -6.29 -0.51
CA ALA A 124 3.33 -7.48 0.00
C ALA A 124 3.56 -7.70 1.51
N GLU A 125 4.77 -7.48 2.02
CA GLU A 125 5.05 -7.67 3.46
C GLU A 125 4.17 -6.78 4.35
N TYR A 126 3.87 -5.56 3.89
CA TYR A 126 3.04 -4.58 4.60
C TYR A 126 1.53 -4.84 4.43
N THR A 127 1.14 -5.83 3.62
CA THR A 127 -0.27 -6.21 3.43
C THR A 127 -0.73 -7.32 4.40
N SER A 128 0.15 -7.71 5.31
CA SER A 128 -0.16 -8.64 6.39
C SER A 128 -1.00 -7.96 7.46
N ILE A 129 -1.93 -8.69 8.08
CA ILE A 129 -2.85 -8.12 9.06
C ILE A 129 -2.91 -8.94 10.34
N CYS A 130 -3.28 -8.28 11.43
CA CYS A 130 -3.80 -8.94 12.62
C CYS A 130 -5.32 -8.95 12.57
N TYR A 131 -5.94 -10.13 12.50
CA TYR A 131 -7.38 -10.28 12.34
C TYR A 131 -8.00 -11.07 13.48
N ASN A 132 -9.15 -10.60 13.96
CA ASN A 132 -9.94 -11.30 14.96
C ASN A 132 -11.05 -12.12 14.28
N MET A 133 -11.01 -13.44 14.48
CA MET A 133 -11.97 -14.35 13.84
C MET A 133 -13.38 -14.34 14.45
N VAL A 134 -13.56 -13.77 15.65
CA VAL A 134 -14.86 -13.72 16.33
C VAL A 134 -15.56 -12.40 16.06
N SER A 135 -14.87 -11.26 16.25
CA SER A 135 -15.44 -9.94 15.93
C SER A 135 -15.41 -9.62 14.44
N HIS A 136 -14.66 -10.38 13.64
CA HIS A 136 -14.42 -10.14 12.23
C HIS A 136 -13.79 -8.78 11.92
N THR A 137 -12.94 -8.28 12.82
CA THR A 137 -12.26 -6.98 12.69
C THR A 137 -10.76 -7.12 12.55
N VAL A 138 -10.15 -6.19 11.80
CA VAL A 138 -8.70 -6.02 11.70
C VAL A 138 -8.21 -5.12 12.83
N SER A 139 -7.20 -5.56 13.58
CA SER A 139 -6.53 -4.75 14.60
C SER A 139 -5.58 -3.73 13.96
N SER A 140 -5.28 -2.66 14.69
CA SER A 140 -4.18 -1.73 14.35
C SER A 140 -2.79 -2.34 14.52
N ASP A 141 -2.67 -3.53 15.11
CA ASP A 141 -1.41 -4.25 15.23
C ASP A 141 -0.90 -4.73 13.87
N SER A 142 0.25 -4.21 13.47
CA SER A 142 0.84 -4.42 12.13
C SER A 142 2.04 -5.38 12.12
N SER A 143 2.29 -6.10 13.22
CA SER A 143 3.35 -7.10 13.30
C SER A 143 2.84 -8.42 13.84
N GLN A 144 3.44 -9.52 13.40
CA GLN A 144 3.12 -10.86 13.94
C GLN A 144 3.32 -10.90 15.46
N ALA A 145 4.41 -10.31 15.95
CA ALA A 145 4.74 -10.29 17.37
C ALA A 145 3.67 -9.56 18.20
N SER A 146 3.19 -8.41 17.73
CA SER A 146 2.10 -7.72 18.42
C SER A 146 0.77 -8.45 18.27
N CYS A 147 0.46 -9.03 17.11
CA CYS A 147 -0.80 -9.75 16.94
C CYS A 147 -0.93 -10.99 17.84
N GLU A 148 0.16 -11.72 18.05
CA GLU A 148 0.18 -12.92 18.88
C GLU A 148 0.37 -12.62 20.38
N ALA A 149 0.43 -11.34 20.76
CA ALA A 149 0.72 -10.89 22.12
C ALA A 149 -0.54 -10.55 22.94
N TYR A 150 -1.73 -10.74 22.38
CA TYR A 150 -2.99 -10.58 23.10
C TYR A 150 -3.17 -11.68 24.16
N MET A 151 -3.62 -11.26 25.34
CA MET A 151 -3.93 -12.13 26.46
C MET A 151 -5.16 -11.61 27.21
N TYR A 152 -6.03 -12.54 27.62
CA TYR A 152 -7.17 -12.19 28.45
C TYR A 152 -6.72 -11.99 29.90
N LEU A 153 -7.14 -10.88 30.51
CA LEU A 153 -6.90 -10.58 31.91
C LEU A 153 -8.24 -10.48 32.62
N GLU A 154 -8.39 -11.24 33.70
CA GLU A 154 -9.58 -11.24 34.54
C GLU A 154 -9.27 -10.60 35.89
N ASN A 155 -10.03 -9.56 36.28
CA ASN A 155 -9.90 -8.83 37.54
C ASN A 155 -8.44 -8.47 37.89
N TYR A 156 -7.67 -7.99 36.90
CA TYR A 156 -6.26 -7.69 37.06
C TYR A 156 -6.04 -6.25 37.54
N THR A 157 -5.37 -6.08 38.68
CA THR A 157 -4.91 -4.76 39.15
C THR A 157 -3.43 -4.57 38.82
N SER A 158 -3.09 -3.55 38.04
CA SER A 158 -1.70 -3.24 37.72
C SER A 158 -0.95 -2.67 38.93
N PRO A 159 0.25 -3.16 39.27
CA PRO A 159 1.09 -2.56 40.30
C PRO A 159 1.49 -1.11 40.03
N ASN A 160 1.38 -0.68 38.76
CA ASN A 160 1.75 0.65 38.30
C ASN A 160 0.53 1.58 38.11
N ASP A 161 -0.68 1.10 38.38
CA ASP A 161 -1.87 1.94 38.35
C ASP A 161 -2.04 2.65 39.72
N PRO A 162 -1.87 3.98 39.78
CA PRO A 162 -2.02 4.74 41.02
C PRO A 162 -3.47 4.80 41.52
N SER A 163 -4.46 4.49 40.67
CA SER A 163 -5.87 4.42 41.06
C SER A 163 -6.28 3.05 41.61
N GLY A 164 -5.54 2.00 41.26
CA GLY A 164 -5.79 0.63 41.70
C GLY A 164 -7.08 0.04 41.10
N GLU A 165 -7.48 0.51 39.92
CA GLU A 165 -8.66 0.02 39.22
C GLU A 165 -8.40 -1.38 38.66
N GLU A 166 -9.39 -2.25 38.77
CA GLU A 166 -9.35 -3.60 38.22
C GLU A 166 -9.67 -3.56 36.73
N PHE A 167 -8.85 -4.22 35.92
CA PHE A 167 -9.07 -4.40 34.48
C PHE A 167 -9.59 -5.82 34.21
N THR A 168 -10.67 -5.92 33.44
CA THR A 168 -11.12 -7.18 32.84
C THR A 168 -11.34 -6.98 31.33
N GLY A 169 -10.62 -7.76 30.53
CA GLY A 169 -10.70 -7.68 29.08
C GLY A 169 -9.43 -8.17 28.39
N CYS A 170 -9.29 -7.82 27.12
CA CYS A 170 -8.14 -8.22 26.32
C CYS A 170 -7.01 -7.20 26.40
N TYR A 171 -5.78 -7.67 26.61
CA TYR A 171 -4.61 -6.82 26.72
C TYR A 171 -3.50 -7.32 25.81
N ASN A 172 -2.87 -6.41 25.06
CA ASN A 172 -1.71 -6.72 24.23
C ASN A 172 -0.41 -6.47 25.01
N SER A 173 0.40 -7.51 25.21
CA SER A 173 1.65 -7.39 25.98
C SER A 173 2.80 -6.69 25.25
N VAL A 174 2.70 -6.48 23.92
CA VAL A 174 3.70 -5.78 23.10
C VAL A 174 3.31 -4.32 22.91
N THR A 175 2.08 -4.04 22.50
CA THR A 175 1.63 -2.66 22.21
C THR A 175 0.95 -1.98 23.38
N HIS A 176 0.68 -2.72 24.47
CA HIS A 176 -0.07 -2.24 25.64
C HIS A 176 -1.50 -1.79 25.32
N ALA A 177 -2.06 -2.18 24.17
CA ALA A 177 -3.45 -1.94 23.83
C ALA A 177 -4.38 -2.66 24.83
N GLN A 178 -5.43 -1.95 25.27
CA GLN A 178 -6.43 -2.46 26.20
C GLN A 178 -7.81 -2.42 25.55
N HIS A 179 -8.50 -3.56 25.56
CA HIS A 179 -9.89 -3.69 25.12
C HIS A 179 -10.73 -4.16 26.31
N GLU A 180 -11.16 -3.18 27.12
CA GLU A 180 -12.00 -3.44 28.29
C GLU A 180 -13.34 -4.03 27.87
N GLY A 181 -13.78 -5.08 28.57
CA GLY A 181 -15.06 -5.74 28.32
C GLY A 181 -15.11 -6.66 27.07
N MET A 182 -14.01 -6.78 26.32
CA MET A 182 -13.88 -7.83 25.29
C MET A 182 -13.92 -9.21 25.96
N SER A 183 -14.66 -10.16 25.39
CA SER A 183 -14.76 -11.51 25.95
C SER A 183 -13.43 -12.28 25.83
N GLU A 184 -13.26 -13.31 26.66
CA GLU A 184 -12.10 -14.21 26.58
C GLU A 184 -12.00 -14.88 25.20
N GLU A 185 -13.13 -15.35 24.66
CA GLU A 185 -13.21 -15.95 23.32
C GLU A 185 -12.78 -14.97 22.22
N GLU A 186 -13.25 -13.71 22.27
CA GLU A 186 -12.80 -12.68 21.32
C GLU A 186 -11.31 -12.39 21.49
N CYS A 187 -10.80 -12.32 22.72
CA CYS A 187 -9.39 -12.01 22.96
C CYS A 187 -8.44 -13.08 22.42
N GLU A 188 -8.81 -14.35 22.53
CA GLU A 188 -8.02 -15.48 22.04
C GLU A 188 -8.13 -15.68 20.52
N ALA A 189 -9.04 -14.95 19.84
CA ALA A 189 -9.32 -15.11 18.42
C ALA A 189 -8.47 -14.24 17.49
N PHE A 190 -7.54 -13.42 18.02
CA PHE A 190 -6.58 -12.68 17.20
C PHE A 190 -5.57 -13.62 16.56
N GLY A 191 -5.35 -13.46 15.25
CA GLY A 191 -4.39 -14.25 14.49
C GLY A 191 -3.70 -13.42 13.42
N TRP A 192 -2.43 -13.78 13.15
CA TRP A 192 -1.63 -13.16 12.11
C TRP A 192 -1.91 -13.79 10.74
N TYR A 193 -2.24 -12.96 9.76
CA TYR A 193 -2.46 -13.36 8.38
C TYR A 193 -1.47 -12.66 7.47
N ALA A 194 -0.43 -13.40 7.09
CA ALA A 194 0.61 -12.90 6.20
C ALA A 194 0.06 -12.62 4.80
N ASN A 195 0.42 -11.46 4.23
CA ASN A 195 0.07 -11.03 2.88
C ASN A 195 -1.44 -11.04 2.56
N TYR A 196 -2.31 -10.97 3.57
CA TYR A 196 -3.75 -11.11 3.39
C TYR A 196 -4.34 -10.13 2.38
N TYR A 197 -3.99 -8.84 2.49
CA TYR A 197 -4.50 -7.83 1.57
C TYR A 197 -3.85 -7.92 0.18
N ASN A 198 -2.61 -8.40 0.07
CA ASN A 198 -2.02 -8.71 -1.24
C ASN A 198 -2.84 -9.80 -1.95
N ASP A 199 -3.19 -10.87 -1.25
CA ASP A 199 -4.00 -11.95 -1.82
C ASP A 199 -5.38 -11.44 -2.27
N LYS A 200 -5.97 -10.50 -1.51
CA LYS A 200 -7.22 -9.83 -1.89
C LYS A 200 -7.09 -8.94 -3.12
N ILE A 201 -6.02 -8.17 -3.24
CA ILE A 201 -5.74 -7.39 -4.45
C ILE A 201 -5.58 -8.31 -5.67
N LEU A 202 -4.85 -9.41 -5.51
CA LEU A 202 -4.65 -10.38 -6.59
C LEU A 202 -5.95 -11.11 -6.97
N GLU A 203 -6.84 -11.39 -6.01
CA GLU A 203 -8.17 -11.97 -6.23
C GLU A 203 -9.09 -11.03 -7.04
N ILE A 204 -9.05 -9.73 -6.76
CA ILE A 204 -9.78 -8.71 -7.55
C ILE A 204 -9.27 -8.71 -9.01
N PHE A 205 -7.95 -8.78 -9.20
CA PHE A 205 -7.33 -8.72 -10.51
C PHE A 205 -7.08 -10.10 -11.18
N ASP A 206 -7.68 -11.19 -10.68
CA ASP A 206 -7.58 -12.51 -11.31
C ASP A 206 -8.56 -12.60 -12.48
N LEU A 207 -8.05 -12.85 -13.69
CA LEU A 207 -8.85 -13.01 -14.93
C LEU A 207 -9.88 -14.14 -14.91
N LYS A 208 -9.89 -14.98 -13.87
CA LYS A 208 -10.93 -15.99 -13.64
C LYS A 208 -12.11 -15.46 -12.84
N ASN A 209 -11.98 -14.28 -12.24
CA ASN A 209 -13.02 -13.64 -11.47
C ASN A 209 -13.93 -12.85 -12.42
N ASP A 210 -15.16 -13.32 -12.60
CA ASP A 210 -16.18 -12.68 -13.46
C ASP A 210 -16.77 -11.38 -12.84
N GLY A 211 -16.28 -11.00 -11.66
CA GLY A 211 -16.65 -9.77 -10.98
C GLY A 211 -17.94 -9.83 -10.15
N ASP A 212 -18.13 -8.81 -9.33
CA ASP A 212 -19.29 -8.56 -8.48
C ASP A 212 -19.75 -7.13 -8.71
N ALA A 213 -20.89 -6.98 -9.40
CA ALA A 213 -21.45 -5.68 -9.72
C ALA A 213 -21.94 -4.88 -8.50
N THR A 214 -21.90 -5.47 -7.29
CA THR A 214 -22.22 -4.78 -6.03
C THR A 214 -20.98 -4.31 -5.27
N ALA A 215 -19.78 -4.73 -5.70
CA ALA A 215 -18.53 -4.34 -5.07
C ALA A 215 -18.10 -2.91 -5.46
N ASP A 216 -17.39 -2.26 -4.55
CA ASP A 216 -16.66 -1.02 -4.82
C ASP A 216 -15.17 -1.34 -4.84
N TYR A 217 -14.68 -1.80 -5.99
CA TYR A 217 -13.29 -2.22 -6.11
C TYR A 217 -12.29 -1.08 -5.88
N GLU A 218 -12.67 0.17 -6.16
CA GLU A 218 -11.83 1.31 -5.78
C GLU A 218 -11.65 1.37 -4.27
N ALA A 219 -12.76 1.36 -3.51
CA ALA A 219 -12.71 1.41 -2.05
C ALA A 219 -11.95 0.21 -1.48
N ASP A 220 -12.15 -0.99 -2.02
CA ASP A 220 -11.47 -2.20 -1.60
C ASP A 220 -9.95 -2.08 -1.80
N ILE A 221 -9.49 -1.73 -3.00
CA ILE A 221 -8.05 -1.58 -3.28
C ILE A 221 -7.42 -0.50 -2.41
N ARG A 222 -8.11 0.62 -2.18
CA ARG A 222 -7.62 1.66 -1.26
C ARG A 222 -7.48 1.13 0.17
N SER A 223 -8.48 0.39 0.65
CA SER A 223 -8.43 -0.21 1.99
C SER A 223 -7.29 -1.22 2.13
N TYR A 224 -7.04 -2.02 1.09
CA TYR A 224 -6.01 -3.06 1.08
C TYR A 224 -4.59 -2.48 0.96
N LEU A 225 -4.43 -1.32 0.30
CA LEU A 225 -3.16 -0.60 0.21
C LEU A 225 -2.89 0.34 1.38
N GLN A 226 -3.88 0.65 2.24
CA GLN A 226 -3.69 1.59 3.35
C GLN A 226 -2.50 1.23 4.26
N PRO A 227 -2.31 -0.05 4.70
CA PRO A 227 -1.16 -0.40 5.53
C PRO A 227 0.19 -0.21 4.81
N VAL A 228 0.21 -0.38 3.48
CA VAL A 228 1.38 -0.07 2.65
C VAL A 228 1.67 1.42 2.69
N TRP A 229 0.64 2.25 2.52
CA TRP A 229 0.81 3.70 2.55
C TRP A 229 1.31 4.17 3.90
N ASP A 230 0.78 3.63 4.99
CA ASP A 230 1.25 3.92 6.35
C ASP A 230 2.73 3.56 6.53
N ALA A 231 3.16 2.38 6.05
CA ALA A 231 4.54 1.92 6.13
C ALA A 231 5.53 2.81 5.36
N PHE A 232 5.11 3.38 4.22
CA PHE A 232 5.91 4.29 3.40
C PHE A 232 5.72 5.77 3.77
N GLY A 233 4.90 6.08 4.78
CA GLY A 233 4.54 7.46 5.14
C GLY A 233 3.88 8.22 3.98
N ILE A 234 3.09 7.52 3.16
CA ILE A 234 2.27 8.05 2.08
C ILE A 234 0.92 8.47 2.67
N THR A 235 0.48 9.67 2.36
CA THR A 235 -0.77 10.25 2.86
C THR A 235 -1.88 10.18 1.81
N ALA A 236 -3.11 10.48 2.22
CA ALA A 236 -4.22 10.63 1.30
C ALA A 236 -4.00 11.77 0.28
N GLU A 237 -3.22 12.80 0.62
CA GLU A 237 -2.87 13.90 -0.29
C GLU A 237 -1.88 13.43 -1.36
N ASP A 238 -0.94 12.56 -1.01
CA ASP A 238 0.03 11.98 -1.95
C ASP A 238 -0.67 11.08 -2.99
N ILE A 239 -1.68 10.31 -2.57
CA ILE A 239 -2.48 9.46 -3.46
C ILE A 239 -3.50 10.26 -4.26
N GLY A 240 -4.19 11.22 -3.63
CA GLY A 240 -5.26 12.01 -4.24
C GLY A 240 -6.57 11.24 -4.48
N THR A 241 -7.47 11.87 -5.23
CA THR A 241 -8.81 11.36 -5.55
C THR A 241 -9.02 11.33 -7.06
N LEU A 242 -9.70 10.30 -7.57
CA LEU A 242 -10.01 10.22 -9.00
C LEU A 242 -10.81 11.45 -9.46
N GLN A 243 -10.41 12.00 -10.61
CA GLN A 243 -10.97 13.20 -11.24
C GLN A 243 -11.86 12.87 -12.45
#